data_AF-A0A7V3E8A5-F1
#
_entry.id   AF-A0A7V3E8A5-F1
#
_cell.length_a   1.000
_cell.length_b   1.000
_cell.length_c   1.000
_cell.angle_alpha   90.00
_cell.angle_beta   90.00
_cell.angle_gamma   90.00
#
_symmetry.space_group_name_H-M   'P 1'
#
loop_
_entity.id
_entity.type
_entity.pdbx_description
1 polymer ?
#
loop_
_entity_poly.entity_id
_entity_poly.type
_entity_poly.pdbx_seq_one_letter_code
_entity_poly.pdbx_strand_id
1 'polypeptide(L)'
;MKKGNSIAYLNKQASVTFLLLLVIVLPLTPEAQQREHLSKYFDGIPVINNTFMGFWGSSNQYHYDSMKVMGVNLFWNGINNQELDSLYSKGIKLVPINTRDNNNKVYQWVQYYCDAKYTVWEAEGTNDSEDAGLYRDTGKTEIITGDTTFVRTVPFAQTSKIIYGPYYTQENKYVVINDSSVDRLPVRYTADFELMLQKNDEYPHTDSTVYSMTEPICSLQVTASKIVYRNNNWVIDSVFIIKDTLLTRGSFSGLNTFIKFPLQYTLANVPKEFTTTKYRNNTEGVMWSGASTNNIEFKVIWLGREKYRLSLNKITVYDYRGLEIKTDSLGVARKIEFEEIGTIRNSNPSAYDSTVLGWHGIDEVVSIDNFEPIRIVAGILKQQDLRLYLPMMGFWNGTWENGHFVKNPYGSNGQTGAVRIIY
;
A
#
# COMPACT_ATOMS: atom_id res chain seq x y z
N MET A 1 -63.05 25.72 -68.24
CA MET A 1 -62.81 25.08 -69.55
C MET A 1 -62.10 23.75 -69.34
N LYS A 2 -62.43 22.77 -70.17
CA LYS A 2 -62.09 21.33 -70.11
C LYS A 2 -60.60 21.01 -70.32
N LYS A 3 -60.18 19.89 -69.68
CA LYS A 3 -59.20 18.83 -70.07
C LYS A 3 -57.73 19.27 -70.33
N GLY A 4 -56.69 18.52 -69.94
CA GLY A 4 -56.60 17.20 -69.31
C GLY A 4 -55.15 16.69 -69.25
N ASN A 5 -54.99 15.51 -68.64
CA ASN A 5 -53.88 14.52 -68.67
C ASN A 5 -52.53 14.94 -68.05
N SER A 6 -52.17 14.44 -66.87
CA SER A 6 -51.54 13.12 -66.59
C SER A 6 -50.10 13.02 -67.11
N ILE A 7 -49.13 12.92 -66.20
CA ILE A 7 -48.26 11.75 -66.01
C ILE A 7 -47.40 11.99 -64.76
N ALA A 8 -47.35 10.97 -63.92
CA ALA A 8 -46.57 10.89 -62.70
C ALA A 8 -45.08 10.74 -63.00
N TYR A 9 -44.23 11.44 -62.22
CA TYR A 9 -42.93 10.91 -61.80
C TYR A 9 -42.69 11.34 -60.35
N LEU A 10 -42.86 10.36 -59.45
CA LEU A 10 -42.39 10.37 -58.08
C LEU A 10 -40.85 10.43 -58.10
N ASN A 11 -40.26 11.53 -57.66
CA ASN A 11 -38.87 11.53 -57.19
C ASN A 11 -38.88 11.86 -55.70
N LYS A 12 -38.67 10.82 -54.90
CA LYS A 12 -38.41 10.86 -53.46
C LYS A 12 -37.21 11.78 -53.22
N GLN A 13 -37.44 12.98 -52.68
CA GLN A 13 -36.42 13.70 -51.93
C GLN A 13 -36.23 12.95 -50.61
N ALA A 14 -35.19 12.11 -50.57
CA ALA A 14 -34.66 11.58 -49.33
C ALA A 14 -34.00 12.74 -48.57
N SER A 15 -34.58 13.12 -47.43
CA SER A 15 -33.93 13.94 -46.42
C SER A 15 -32.63 13.24 -46.01
N VAL A 16 -31.49 13.77 -46.44
CA VAL A 16 -30.18 13.40 -45.95
C VAL A 16 -30.05 13.99 -44.55
N THR A 17 -30.48 13.24 -43.55
CA THR A 17 -30.13 13.48 -42.16
C THR A 17 -28.63 13.22 -42.02
N PHE A 18 -27.86 14.30 -41.94
CA PHE A 18 -26.43 14.26 -41.64
C PHE A 18 -26.26 13.76 -40.21
N LEU A 19 -26.11 12.44 -40.05
CA LEU A 19 -25.69 11.84 -38.80
C LEU A 19 -24.20 12.13 -38.65
N LEU A 20 -23.87 13.20 -37.91
CA LEU A 20 -22.50 13.46 -37.47
C LEU A 20 -22.12 12.34 -36.52
N LEU A 21 -21.52 11.28 -37.06
CA LEU A 21 -20.85 10.26 -36.27
C LEU A 21 -19.64 10.95 -35.65
N LEU A 22 -19.83 11.46 -34.43
CA LEU A 22 -18.76 11.88 -33.55
C LEU A 22 -17.99 10.59 -33.21
N VAL A 23 -17.08 10.18 -34.09
CA VAL A 23 -16.04 9.23 -33.73
C VAL A 23 -15.19 9.95 -32.71
N ILE A 24 -15.53 9.76 -31.44
CA ILE A 24 -14.60 9.98 -30.35
C ILE A 24 -13.49 8.96 -30.62
N VAL A 25 -12.49 9.37 -31.37
CA VAL A 25 -11.17 8.76 -31.32
C VAL A 25 -10.70 9.05 -29.91
N LEU A 26 -11.12 8.22 -28.96
CA LEU A 26 -10.41 8.07 -27.71
C LEU A 26 -8.96 7.82 -28.16
N PRO A 27 -7.98 8.65 -27.75
CA PRO A 27 -6.61 8.23 -27.92
C PRO A 27 -6.53 6.90 -27.18
N LEU A 28 -6.46 5.79 -27.93
CA LEU A 28 -5.82 4.59 -27.47
C LEU A 28 -4.41 5.07 -27.13
N THR A 29 -4.20 5.47 -25.88
CA THR A 29 -2.85 5.63 -25.36
C THR A 29 -2.15 4.34 -25.72
N PRO A 30 -1.10 4.37 -26.55
CA PRO A 30 -0.28 3.19 -26.75
C PRO A 30 -0.01 2.63 -25.36
N GLU A 31 -0.24 1.33 -25.14
CA GLU A 31 0.29 0.71 -23.92
C GLU A 31 1.75 1.14 -23.84
N ALA A 32 2.09 1.96 -22.84
CA ALA A 32 3.44 2.44 -22.66
C ALA A 32 4.32 1.20 -22.66
N GLN A 33 5.14 1.06 -23.70
CA GLN A 33 5.89 -0.16 -23.96
C GLN A 33 7.07 -0.18 -23.02
N GLN A 34 6.80 -0.53 -21.76
CA GLN A 34 7.73 -0.48 -20.65
C GLN A 34 9.13 -0.92 -21.09
N ARG A 35 10.16 -0.08 -20.79
CA ARG A 35 11.58 -0.38 -21.04
C ARG A 35 11.86 -1.84 -20.76
N GLU A 36 12.68 -2.43 -21.61
CA GLU A 36 12.92 -3.86 -21.61
C GLU A 36 13.45 -4.34 -20.24
N HIS A 37 13.17 -5.60 -19.89
CA HIS A 37 13.69 -6.19 -18.65
C HIS A 37 15.23 -6.26 -18.70
N LEU A 38 15.91 -6.18 -17.54
CA LEU A 38 17.38 -6.23 -17.44
C LEU A 38 18.01 -7.38 -18.25
N SER A 39 17.32 -8.53 -18.31
CA SER A 39 17.76 -9.72 -19.05
C SER A 39 17.91 -9.53 -20.56
N LYS A 40 17.39 -8.45 -21.14
CA LYS A 40 17.60 -8.13 -22.57
C LYS A 40 18.83 -7.26 -22.82
N TYR A 41 19.35 -6.60 -21.79
CA TYR A 41 20.53 -5.74 -21.90
C TYR A 41 21.84 -6.47 -21.62
N PHE A 42 21.78 -7.70 -21.08
CA PHE A 42 22.94 -8.42 -20.62
C PHE A 42 22.86 -9.90 -21.02
N ASP A 43 23.93 -10.40 -21.64
CA ASP A 43 24.11 -11.83 -21.86
C ASP A 43 24.49 -12.48 -20.51
N GLY A 44 23.59 -13.27 -19.94
CA GLY A 44 23.79 -13.96 -18.65
C GLY A 44 23.20 -13.22 -17.44
N ILE A 45 23.73 -13.49 -16.24
CA ILE A 45 23.25 -12.89 -14.99
C ILE A 45 23.92 -11.52 -14.81
N PRO A 46 23.16 -10.41 -14.77
CA PRO A 46 23.76 -9.09 -14.58
C PRO A 46 24.41 -8.98 -13.19
N VAL A 47 25.64 -8.49 -13.15
CA VAL A 47 26.33 -8.17 -11.89
C VAL A 47 25.99 -6.74 -11.52
N ILE A 48 25.22 -6.60 -10.44
CA ILE A 48 24.73 -5.32 -9.93
C ILE A 48 25.62 -4.89 -8.77
N ASN A 49 26.07 -3.63 -8.78
CA ASN A 49 26.84 -3.06 -7.68
C ASN A 49 26.15 -1.83 -7.09
N ASN A 50 26.09 -1.77 -5.76
CA ASN A 50 25.77 -0.57 -4.99
C ASN A 50 27.06 -0.06 -4.37
N THR A 51 27.49 1.13 -4.75
CA THR A 51 28.71 1.72 -4.22
C THR A 51 28.32 2.84 -3.25
N PHE A 52 28.48 2.59 -1.94
CA PHE A 52 28.38 3.63 -0.91
C PHE A 52 29.31 4.84 -1.14
N MET A 53 30.24 4.74 -2.10
CA MET A 53 31.26 5.73 -2.43
C MET A 53 30.75 6.91 -3.27
N GLY A 54 29.53 6.83 -3.84
CA GLY A 54 29.05 7.80 -4.84
C GLY A 54 29.94 7.82 -6.10
N PHE A 55 29.64 8.69 -7.07
CA PHE A 55 30.47 8.81 -8.29
C PHE A 55 31.51 9.94 -8.22
N TRP A 56 31.76 10.52 -7.03
CA TRP A 56 32.57 11.73 -6.89
C TRP A 56 34.09 11.44 -6.86
N GLY A 57 34.83 12.08 -7.77
CA GLY A 57 36.30 12.10 -7.79
C GLY A 57 36.94 11.19 -8.85
N SER A 58 38.13 11.57 -9.34
CA SER A 58 38.90 10.80 -10.33
C SER A 58 39.28 9.40 -9.83
N SER A 59 39.46 9.23 -8.51
CA SER A 59 39.66 7.93 -7.87
C SER A 59 38.45 7.01 -8.04
N ASN A 60 37.22 7.55 -7.95
CA ASN A 60 36.01 6.75 -8.08
C ASN A 60 35.78 6.33 -9.53
N GLN A 61 36.12 7.18 -10.51
CA GLN A 61 36.03 6.83 -11.93
C GLN A 61 36.86 5.59 -12.30
N TYR A 62 38.08 5.46 -11.76
CA TYR A 62 38.93 4.28 -11.95
C TYR A 62 38.30 3.00 -11.38
N HIS A 63 37.60 3.11 -10.25
CA HIS A 63 36.88 1.97 -9.68
C HIS A 63 35.73 1.50 -10.58
N TYR A 64 34.97 2.43 -11.19
CA TYR A 64 33.93 2.06 -12.16
C TYR A 64 34.51 1.41 -13.42
N ASP A 65 35.65 1.90 -13.92
CA ASP A 65 36.32 1.28 -15.07
C ASP A 65 36.81 -0.13 -14.74
N SER A 66 37.41 -0.30 -13.55
CA SER A 66 37.82 -1.61 -13.05
C SER A 66 36.63 -2.56 -12.90
N MET A 67 35.52 -2.08 -12.32
CA MET A 67 34.29 -2.85 -12.18
C MET A 67 33.71 -3.24 -13.54
N LYS A 68 33.74 -2.35 -14.52
CA LYS A 68 33.31 -2.65 -15.88
C LYS A 68 34.19 -3.71 -16.54
N VAL A 69 35.51 -3.64 -16.38
CA VAL A 69 36.44 -4.71 -16.82
C VAL A 69 36.13 -6.03 -16.13
N MET A 70 35.67 -6.01 -14.87
CA MET A 70 35.22 -7.18 -14.12
C MET A 70 33.79 -7.66 -14.48
N GLY A 71 33.14 -7.03 -15.47
CA GLY A 71 31.81 -7.44 -15.95
C GLY A 71 30.62 -6.76 -15.26
N VAL A 72 30.85 -5.80 -14.36
CA VAL A 72 29.77 -4.99 -13.77
C VAL A 72 29.26 -4.01 -14.82
N ASN A 73 27.97 -4.10 -15.11
CA ASN A 73 27.33 -3.35 -16.20
C ASN A 73 26.04 -2.65 -15.75
N LEU A 74 25.66 -2.79 -14.48
CA LEU A 74 24.51 -2.14 -13.86
C LEU A 74 24.88 -1.61 -12.46
N PHE A 75 24.51 -0.36 -12.17
CA PHE A 75 24.68 0.25 -10.85
C PHE A 75 23.36 0.66 -10.22
N TRP A 76 23.31 0.54 -8.89
CA TRP A 76 22.24 1.07 -8.03
C TRP A 76 22.82 2.14 -7.12
N ASN A 77 22.67 3.40 -7.49
CA ASN A 77 23.29 4.53 -6.77
C ASN A 77 22.43 5.79 -6.89
N GLY A 78 22.68 6.75 -6.00
CA GLY A 78 22.22 8.12 -6.21
C GLY A 78 22.99 8.78 -7.36
N ILE A 79 22.31 9.59 -8.18
CA ILE A 79 22.87 10.11 -9.45
C ILE A 79 22.63 11.61 -9.65
N ASN A 80 23.57 12.30 -10.27
CA ASN A 80 23.42 13.64 -10.85
C ASN A 80 23.73 13.65 -12.36
N ASN A 81 23.61 14.80 -13.01
CA ASN A 81 23.82 14.93 -14.46
C ASN A 81 25.25 14.58 -14.93
N GLN A 82 26.28 15.03 -14.22
CA GLN A 82 27.67 14.73 -14.60
C GLN A 82 27.98 13.24 -14.49
N GLU A 83 27.41 12.60 -13.46
CA GLU A 83 27.57 11.18 -13.22
C GLU A 83 26.83 10.35 -14.29
N LEU A 84 25.63 10.80 -14.69
CA LEU A 84 24.86 10.20 -15.78
C LEU A 84 25.64 10.24 -17.11
N ASP A 85 26.23 11.38 -17.45
CA ASP A 85 27.03 11.55 -18.67
C ASP A 85 28.26 10.63 -18.68
N SER A 86 28.91 10.46 -17.52
CA SER A 86 30.03 9.55 -17.34
C SER A 86 29.60 8.11 -17.61
N LEU A 87 28.49 7.65 -17.02
CA LEU A 87 27.95 6.32 -17.24
C LEU A 87 27.55 6.08 -18.69
N TYR A 88 26.92 7.06 -19.32
CA TYR A 88 26.54 7.03 -20.73
C TYR A 88 27.77 6.85 -21.63
N SER A 89 28.81 7.65 -21.44
CA SER A 89 30.06 7.56 -22.23
C SER A 89 30.75 6.20 -22.10
N LYS A 90 30.54 5.54 -20.96
CA LYS A 90 31.07 4.22 -20.67
C LYS A 90 30.13 3.11 -21.07
N GLY A 91 28.90 3.37 -21.54
CA GLY A 91 27.91 2.34 -21.85
C GLY A 91 27.55 1.48 -20.64
N ILE A 92 27.47 2.08 -19.45
CA ILE A 92 27.06 1.44 -18.20
C ILE A 92 25.59 1.77 -17.97
N LYS A 93 24.80 0.81 -17.46
CA LYS A 93 23.39 1.02 -17.14
C LYS A 93 23.19 1.42 -15.68
N LEU A 94 22.07 2.06 -15.39
CA LEU A 94 21.74 2.60 -14.08
C LEU A 94 20.29 2.31 -13.68
N VAL A 95 20.09 1.99 -12.41
CA VAL A 95 18.80 2.12 -11.72
C VAL A 95 19.02 3.07 -10.55
N PRO A 96 18.55 4.33 -10.62
CA PRO A 96 18.82 5.31 -9.59
C PRO A 96 18.11 4.98 -8.28
N ILE A 97 18.76 5.29 -7.17
CA ILE A 97 18.19 5.26 -5.82
C ILE A 97 17.60 6.63 -5.47
N ASN A 98 18.29 7.70 -5.86
CA ASN A 98 17.85 9.07 -5.72
C ASN A 98 18.50 9.92 -6.82
N THR A 99 18.00 11.13 -7.03
CA THR A 99 18.67 12.13 -7.89
C THR A 99 19.17 13.31 -7.09
N ARG A 100 20.20 13.98 -7.62
CA ARG A 100 20.75 15.21 -7.06
C ARG A 100 20.76 16.30 -8.10
N ASP A 101 20.30 17.49 -7.71
CA ASP A 101 20.45 18.68 -8.55
C ASP A 101 21.88 19.25 -8.47
N ASN A 102 22.13 20.33 -9.21
CA ASN A 102 23.42 21.01 -9.24
C ASN A 102 23.80 21.67 -7.90
N ASN A 103 22.84 21.87 -7.00
CA ASN A 103 23.05 22.37 -5.64
C ASN A 103 23.22 21.22 -4.63
N ASN A 104 23.36 19.98 -5.11
CA ASN A 104 23.47 18.76 -4.32
C ASN A 104 22.23 18.47 -3.45
N LYS A 105 21.07 19.07 -3.78
CA LYS A 105 19.80 18.72 -3.15
C LYS A 105 19.36 17.35 -3.63
N VAL A 106 19.04 16.47 -2.70
CA VAL A 106 18.65 15.08 -2.96
C VAL A 106 17.12 15.00 -3.13
N TYR A 107 16.69 14.27 -4.17
CA TYR A 107 15.31 13.91 -4.44
C TYR A 107 15.20 12.38 -4.43
N GLN A 108 14.30 11.84 -3.61
CA GLN A 108 14.13 10.39 -3.42
C GLN A 108 12.65 10.02 -3.27
N TRP A 109 11.79 10.66 -4.05
CA TRP A 109 10.34 10.53 -3.99
C TRP A 109 9.86 9.11 -4.30
N VAL A 110 10.49 8.40 -5.23
CA VAL A 110 10.17 6.99 -5.52
C VAL A 110 10.31 6.14 -4.27
N GLN A 111 11.46 6.22 -3.59
CA GLN A 111 11.70 5.52 -2.33
C GLN A 111 10.74 5.98 -1.23
N TYR A 112 10.58 7.29 -1.08
CA TYR A 112 9.74 7.92 -0.07
C TYR A 112 8.31 7.39 -0.08
N TYR A 113 7.73 7.25 -1.28
CA TYR A 113 6.37 6.75 -1.47
C TYR A 113 6.28 5.23 -1.51
N CYS A 114 7.34 4.50 -1.90
CA CYS A 114 7.40 3.05 -1.69
C CYS A 114 7.42 2.68 -0.19
N ASP A 115 7.97 3.54 0.66
CA ASP A 115 7.99 3.37 2.13
C ASP A 115 6.70 3.84 2.82
N ALA A 116 5.73 4.38 2.08
CA ALA A 116 4.43 4.76 2.65
C ALA A 116 3.67 3.53 3.16
N LYS A 117 2.70 3.77 4.06
CA LYS A 117 1.86 2.71 4.64
C LYS A 117 0.41 2.89 4.19
N TYR A 118 -0.16 1.89 3.52
CA TYR A 118 -1.57 1.83 3.16
C TYR A 118 -2.06 0.39 2.93
N THR A 119 -3.04 -0.07 3.71
CA THR A 119 -3.76 -1.33 3.50
C THR A 119 -5.27 -1.17 3.74
N VAL A 120 -6.05 -2.05 3.12
CA VAL A 120 -7.49 -2.17 3.35
C VAL A 120 -7.78 -3.60 3.78
N TRP A 121 -8.54 -3.73 4.87
CA TRP A 121 -8.95 -5.00 5.42
C TRP A 121 -10.48 -5.08 5.41
N GLU A 122 -11.03 -5.84 4.47
CA GLU A 122 -12.48 -6.04 4.35
C GLU A 122 -13.01 -6.87 5.53
N ALA A 123 -14.16 -6.48 6.09
CA ALA A 123 -14.67 -7.04 7.34
C ALA A 123 -15.13 -8.49 7.21
N GLU A 124 -15.62 -8.89 6.04
CA GLU A 124 -16.00 -10.26 5.73
C GLU A 124 -14.79 -11.21 5.75
N GLY A 125 -13.58 -10.65 5.68
CA GLY A 125 -12.33 -11.39 5.62
C GLY A 125 -12.14 -12.10 4.29
N THR A 126 -11.32 -13.14 4.30
CA THR A 126 -11.12 -14.00 3.14
C THR A 126 -11.83 -15.32 3.38
N ASN A 127 -12.55 -15.81 2.37
CA ASN A 127 -13.09 -17.18 2.39
C ASN A 127 -11.98 -18.23 2.23
N ASP A 128 -10.78 -17.78 1.83
CA ASP A 128 -9.58 -18.61 1.71
C ASP A 128 -8.76 -18.56 3.01
N SER A 129 -8.45 -19.74 3.55
CA SER A 129 -7.63 -19.93 4.76
C SER A 129 -6.13 -19.67 4.54
N GLU A 130 -5.75 -19.36 3.30
CA GLU A 130 -4.38 -19.04 2.90
C GLU A 130 -4.11 -17.54 2.85
N ASP A 131 -5.13 -16.71 2.67
CA ASP A 131 -4.98 -15.25 2.54
C ASP A 131 -5.00 -14.52 3.89
N ALA A 132 -4.31 -13.38 3.96
CA ALA A 132 -4.35 -12.49 5.11
C ALA A 132 -5.71 -11.76 5.16
N GLY A 133 -6.38 -11.77 6.31
CA GLY A 133 -7.67 -11.10 6.46
C GLY A 133 -8.11 -10.88 7.90
N LEU A 134 -9.18 -10.10 8.06
CA LEU A 134 -9.88 -10.01 9.33
C LEU A 134 -10.66 -11.30 9.60
N TYR A 135 -10.72 -11.65 10.87
CA TYR A 135 -11.55 -12.71 11.39
C TYR A 135 -12.79 -12.10 12.03
N ARG A 136 -13.87 -12.88 12.02
CA ARG A 136 -15.15 -12.50 12.62
C ARG A 136 -15.69 -13.60 13.52
N ASP A 137 -16.44 -13.18 14.54
CA ASP A 137 -17.21 -14.11 15.36
C ASP A 137 -18.45 -14.57 14.58
N THR A 138 -18.38 -15.73 13.95
CA THR A 138 -19.46 -16.26 13.10
C THR A 138 -20.72 -16.62 13.88
N GLY A 139 -20.64 -16.79 15.20
CA GLY A 139 -21.80 -17.01 16.06
C GLY A 139 -22.51 -15.72 16.47
N LYS A 140 -21.87 -14.57 16.27
CA LYS A 140 -22.40 -13.23 16.60
C LYS A 140 -22.58 -12.34 15.38
N THR A 141 -22.13 -12.77 14.22
CA THR A 141 -22.14 -11.96 13.00
C THR A 141 -22.62 -12.73 11.77
N GLU A 142 -23.22 -12.00 10.84
CA GLU A 142 -23.60 -12.44 9.50
C GLU A 142 -22.97 -11.55 8.43
N ILE A 143 -22.75 -12.10 7.24
CA ILE A 143 -22.30 -11.34 6.07
C ILE A 143 -23.54 -10.89 5.31
N ILE A 144 -23.61 -9.60 5.01
CA ILE A 144 -24.63 -9.01 4.15
C ILE A 144 -23.98 -8.73 2.80
N THR A 145 -24.58 -9.30 1.76
CA THR A 145 -24.15 -9.08 0.37
C THR A 145 -25.19 -8.23 -0.34
N GLY A 146 -24.73 -7.22 -1.07
CA GLY A 146 -25.54 -6.28 -1.85
C GLY A 146 -24.63 -5.44 -2.74
N ASP A 147 -24.92 -4.15 -2.89
CA ASP A 147 -24.02 -3.20 -3.56
C ASP A 147 -22.66 -3.06 -2.85
N THR A 148 -22.68 -3.26 -1.53
CA THR A 148 -21.49 -3.34 -0.68
C THR A 148 -21.60 -4.58 0.20
N THR A 149 -20.54 -5.37 0.27
CA THR A 149 -20.43 -6.49 1.22
C THR A 149 -19.98 -5.96 2.57
N PHE A 150 -20.63 -6.37 3.66
CA PHE A 150 -20.22 -5.99 5.01
C PHE A 150 -20.63 -7.03 6.05
N VAL A 151 -20.03 -6.96 7.24
CA VAL A 151 -20.36 -7.82 8.38
C VAL A 151 -21.30 -7.10 9.33
N ARG A 152 -22.33 -7.78 9.81
CA ARG A 152 -23.32 -7.23 10.75
C ARG A 152 -23.54 -8.15 11.93
N THR A 153 -23.74 -7.60 13.12
CA THR A 153 -24.13 -8.40 14.30
C THR A 153 -25.51 -9.04 14.11
N VAL A 154 -25.68 -10.30 14.52
CA VAL A 154 -27.00 -10.94 14.56
C VAL A 154 -27.94 -10.22 15.54
N PRO A 155 -29.27 -10.35 15.40
CA PRO A 155 -30.23 -9.86 16.38
C PRO A 155 -29.89 -10.33 17.80
N PHE A 156 -30.00 -9.44 18.79
CA PHE A 156 -29.70 -9.73 20.20
C PHE A 156 -28.30 -10.32 20.46
N ALA A 157 -27.33 -10.02 19.59
CA ALA A 157 -25.95 -10.44 19.78
C ALA A 157 -25.43 -9.97 21.14
N GLN A 158 -25.01 -10.94 21.97
CA GLN A 158 -24.35 -10.67 23.25
C GLN A 158 -22.98 -10.01 23.04
N THR A 159 -22.47 -9.36 24.09
CA THR A 159 -21.13 -8.76 24.12
C THR A 159 -20.07 -9.75 23.62
N SER A 160 -19.29 -9.36 22.62
CA SER A 160 -18.23 -10.20 22.04
C SER A 160 -17.20 -9.36 21.26
N LYS A 161 -16.02 -9.94 21.03
CA LYS A 161 -15.07 -9.47 20.03
C LYS A 161 -15.54 -9.94 18.66
N ILE A 162 -16.28 -9.08 17.95
CA ILE A 162 -16.97 -9.46 16.71
C ILE A 162 -16.06 -9.45 15.48
N ILE A 163 -15.01 -8.64 15.50
CA ILE A 163 -13.98 -8.51 14.45
C ILE A 163 -12.61 -8.45 15.10
N TYR A 164 -11.64 -9.14 14.50
CA TYR A 164 -10.25 -9.16 14.95
C TYR A 164 -9.26 -9.57 13.85
N GLY A 165 -7.95 -9.44 14.08
CA GLY A 165 -6.90 -9.77 13.11
C GLY A 165 -6.30 -8.52 12.45
N PRO A 166 -5.44 -8.65 11.42
CA PRO A 166 -5.00 -9.90 10.78
C PRO A 166 -3.71 -10.49 11.37
N TYR A 167 -3.16 -9.91 12.45
CA TYR A 167 -1.92 -10.37 13.11
C TYR A 167 -0.69 -10.26 12.20
N TYR A 168 -0.35 -9.04 11.79
CA TYR A 168 0.79 -8.78 10.92
C TYR A 168 1.80 -7.82 11.55
N THR A 169 2.98 -7.74 10.95
CA THR A 169 4.06 -6.86 11.40
C THR A 169 3.90 -5.46 10.84
N GLN A 170 4.05 -4.45 11.69
CA GLN A 170 4.15 -3.05 11.29
C GLN A 170 5.47 -2.43 11.72
N GLU A 171 6.01 -1.55 10.88
CA GLU A 171 7.29 -0.88 11.12
C GLU A 171 7.13 0.29 12.09
N ASN A 172 8.05 0.44 13.05
CA ASN A 172 7.95 1.54 14.02
C ASN A 172 8.44 2.88 13.45
N LYS A 173 9.28 2.87 12.41
CA LYS A 173 9.90 4.05 11.79
C LYS A 173 9.92 3.89 10.27
N TYR A 174 9.97 5.02 9.57
CA TYR A 174 10.29 5.04 8.13
C TYR A 174 11.73 4.60 7.90
N VAL A 175 11.92 3.89 6.80
CA VAL A 175 13.23 3.57 6.24
C VAL A 175 13.79 4.80 5.52
N VAL A 176 12.93 5.53 4.82
CA VAL A 176 13.30 6.67 3.96
C VAL A 176 12.97 7.98 4.65
N ILE A 177 13.99 8.79 4.93
CA ILE A 177 13.90 10.09 5.60
C ILE A 177 14.16 11.19 4.58
N ASN A 178 13.16 12.01 4.24
CA ASN A 178 13.30 13.10 3.27
C ASN A 178 13.35 14.45 3.99
N ASP A 179 14.53 14.75 4.59
CA ASP A 179 14.96 15.98 5.29
C ASP A 179 14.00 16.61 6.32
N SER A 180 12.82 16.03 6.54
CA SER A 180 11.85 16.52 7.50
C SER A 180 12.14 15.94 8.88
N SER A 181 12.04 16.78 9.91
CA SER A 181 12.10 16.33 11.30
C SER A 181 10.99 15.34 11.64
N VAL A 182 9.91 15.31 10.85
CA VAL A 182 8.76 14.41 10.99
C VAL A 182 9.12 12.97 10.62
N ASP A 183 9.90 12.76 9.56
CA ASP A 183 10.29 11.43 9.08
C ASP A 183 11.21 10.68 10.06
N ARG A 184 11.84 11.42 10.97
CA ARG A 184 12.70 10.87 12.03
C ARG A 184 11.89 10.37 13.24
N LEU A 185 10.61 10.73 13.33
CA LEU A 185 9.72 10.30 14.38
C LEU A 185 9.16 8.90 14.09
N PRO A 186 8.65 8.20 15.12
CA PRO A 186 7.87 6.98 14.92
C PRO A 186 6.74 7.18 13.92
N VAL A 187 6.46 6.17 13.10
CA VAL A 187 5.36 6.21 12.13
C VAL A 187 4.04 6.48 12.86
N ARG A 188 3.27 7.43 12.31
CA ARG A 188 1.94 7.80 12.80
C ARG A 188 0.91 7.12 11.92
N TYR A 189 0.42 5.97 12.37
CA TYR A 189 -0.62 5.21 11.71
C TYR A 189 -2.01 5.75 12.07
N THR A 190 -2.96 5.52 11.17
CA THR A 190 -4.39 5.66 11.38
C THR A 190 -5.05 4.36 10.98
N ALA A 191 -5.80 3.75 11.89
CA ALA A 191 -6.75 2.68 11.57
C ALA A 191 -8.15 3.30 11.49
N ASP A 192 -8.70 3.38 10.29
CA ASP A 192 -10.00 3.99 10.02
C ASP A 192 -11.07 2.91 9.87
N PHE A 193 -11.94 2.82 10.88
CA PHE A 193 -13.00 1.82 10.96
C PHE A 193 -14.27 2.38 10.31
N GLU A 194 -14.77 1.71 9.27
CA GLU A 194 -15.99 2.11 8.59
C GLU A 194 -17.20 1.33 9.15
N LEU A 195 -17.95 1.98 10.03
CA LEU A 195 -19.02 1.37 10.83
C LEU A 195 -20.37 2.00 10.52
N MET A 196 -21.44 1.21 10.64
CA MET A 196 -22.81 1.67 10.56
C MET A 196 -23.61 1.11 11.73
N LEU A 197 -24.35 1.96 12.43
CA LEU A 197 -25.28 1.55 13.47
C LEU A 197 -26.70 1.49 12.90
N GLN A 198 -27.42 0.40 13.16
CA GLN A 198 -28.79 0.20 12.70
C GLN A 198 -29.70 -0.12 13.89
N LYS A 199 -31.00 0.05 13.72
CA LYS A 199 -31.96 -0.50 14.68
C LYS A 199 -31.96 -2.03 14.58
N ASN A 200 -32.23 -2.68 15.69
CA ASN A 200 -32.61 -4.08 15.68
C ASN A 200 -34.12 -4.15 15.43
N ASP A 201 -34.53 -4.59 14.24
CA ASP A 201 -35.94 -4.66 13.85
C ASP A 201 -36.73 -5.71 14.64
N GLU A 202 -36.03 -6.67 15.26
CA GLU A 202 -36.64 -7.67 16.16
C GLU A 202 -36.86 -7.13 17.57
N TYR A 203 -36.31 -5.95 17.89
CA TYR A 203 -36.50 -5.33 19.19
C TYR A 203 -37.92 -4.74 19.31
N PRO A 204 -38.66 -5.00 20.40
CA PRO A 204 -40.07 -4.60 20.52
C PRO A 204 -40.30 -3.11 20.24
N HIS A 205 -41.13 -2.82 19.23
CA HIS A 205 -41.51 -1.45 18.86
C HIS A 205 -42.32 -0.72 19.94
N THR A 206 -42.81 -1.45 20.95
CA THR A 206 -43.52 -0.89 22.10
C THR A 206 -42.60 -0.29 23.16
N ASP A 207 -41.28 -0.51 23.07
CA ASP A 207 -40.33 0.17 23.96
C ASP A 207 -40.19 1.65 23.56
N SER A 208 -40.81 2.52 24.36
CA SER A 208 -40.79 3.98 24.18
C SER A 208 -39.56 4.65 24.81
N THR A 209 -38.60 3.90 25.35
CA THR A 209 -37.43 4.50 25.98
C THR A 209 -36.58 5.23 24.95
N VAL A 210 -36.29 6.50 25.23
CA VAL A 210 -35.50 7.37 24.37
C VAL A 210 -34.10 6.77 24.18
N TYR A 211 -33.65 6.67 22.94
CA TYR A 211 -32.29 6.28 22.60
C TYR A 211 -31.29 7.24 23.25
N SER A 212 -30.57 6.77 24.28
CA SER A 212 -29.61 7.61 24.99
C SER A 212 -28.36 7.83 24.14
N MET A 213 -28.00 9.09 23.90
CA MET A 213 -26.80 9.44 23.13
C MET A 213 -25.49 9.07 23.85
N THR A 214 -25.54 8.83 25.16
CA THR A 214 -24.38 8.41 25.96
C THR A 214 -24.23 6.90 26.06
N GLU A 215 -25.17 6.13 25.51
CA GLU A 215 -25.16 4.67 25.59
C GLU A 215 -23.91 4.10 24.88
N PRO A 216 -23.04 3.33 25.57
CA PRO A 216 -21.88 2.73 24.93
C PRO A 216 -22.30 1.66 23.93
N ILE A 217 -21.77 1.68 22.72
CA ILE A 217 -22.14 0.79 21.61
C ILE A 217 -21.05 -0.26 21.36
N CYS A 218 -19.83 0.20 21.13
CA CYS A 218 -18.69 -0.67 20.87
C CYS A 218 -17.38 -0.01 21.30
N SER A 219 -16.34 -0.81 21.48
CA SER A 219 -14.97 -0.34 21.60
C SER A 219 -14.17 -0.74 20.36
N LEU A 220 -13.38 0.20 19.83
CA LEU A 220 -12.41 -0.06 18.78
C LEU A 220 -11.03 -0.14 19.41
N GLN A 221 -10.22 -1.10 19.01
CA GLN A 221 -8.86 -1.25 19.55
C GLN A 221 -7.85 -1.58 18.46
N VAL A 222 -6.64 -1.06 18.64
CA VAL A 222 -5.42 -1.51 17.98
C VAL A 222 -4.56 -2.14 19.07
N THR A 223 -4.15 -3.40 18.88
CA THR A 223 -3.40 -4.16 19.87
C THR A 223 -2.24 -4.89 19.25
N ALA A 224 -1.20 -5.20 20.04
CA ALA A 224 -0.16 -6.16 19.67
C ALA A 224 -0.30 -7.42 20.52
N SER A 225 -0.06 -8.59 19.94
CA SER A 225 -0.14 -9.87 20.64
C SER A 225 1.22 -10.56 20.70
N LYS A 226 1.58 -11.08 21.88
CA LYS A 226 2.74 -11.95 22.01
C LYS A 226 2.28 -13.38 21.79
N ILE A 227 2.68 -13.97 20.68
CA ILE A 227 2.31 -15.34 20.31
C ILE A 227 3.49 -16.25 20.57
N VAL A 228 3.25 -17.35 21.28
CA VAL A 228 4.28 -18.33 21.66
C VAL A 228 3.83 -19.74 21.31
N TYR A 229 4.79 -20.59 20.95
CA TYR A 229 4.56 -22.01 20.74
C TYR A 229 4.88 -22.78 22.03
N ARG A 230 3.87 -23.40 22.66
CA ARG A 230 4.01 -24.21 23.88
C ARG A 230 3.10 -25.44 23.79
N ASN A 231 3.56 -26.58 24.28
CA ASN A 231 2.77 -27.83 24.32
C ASN A 231 2.16 -28.22 22.95
N ASN A 232 2.96 -28.12 21.89
CA ASN A 232 2.55 -28.37 20.51
C ASN A 232 1.42 -27.48 19.96
N ASN A 233 1.13 -26.36 20.61
CA ASN A 233 0.10 -25.42 20.17
C ASN A 233 0.63 -23.98 20.19
N TRP A 234 0.12 -23.17 19.27
CA TRP A 234 0.29 -21.72 19.29
C TRP A 234 -0.73 -21.09 20.22
N VAL A 235 -0.27 -20.22 21.10
CA VAL A 235 -1.13 -19.51 22.06
C VAL A 235 -0.74 -18.03 22.13
N ILE A 236 -1.76 -17.19 22.32
CA ILE A 236 -1.56 -15.78 22.68
C ILE A 236 -1.16 -15.74 24.17
N ASP A 237 0.12 -15.47 24.45
CA ASP A 237 0.71 -15.37 25.79
C ASP A 237 0.25 -14.08 26.50
N SER A 238 0.23 -12.97 25.76
CA SER A 238 -0.23 -11.67 26.25
C SER A 238 -0.70 -10.76 25.13
N VAL A 239 -1.48 -9.74 25.49
CA VAL A 239 -2.00 -8.71 24.58
C VAL A 239 -1.67 -7.34 25.17
N PHE A 240 -1.14 -6.44 24.35
CA PHE A 240 -0.91 -5.04 24.67
C PHE A 240 -1.86 -4.15 23.88
N ILE A 241 -2.63 -3.31 24.57
CA ILE A 241 -3.50 -2.31 23.93
C ILE A 241 -2.64 -1.11 23.56
N ILE A 242 -2.46 -0.90 22.25
CA ILE A 242 -1.72 0.25 21.71
C ILE A 242 -2.61 1.48 21.77
N LYS A 243 -3.87 1.32 21.36
CA LYS A 243 -4.86 2.38 21.33
C LYS A 243 -6.26 1.80 21.41
N ASP A 244 -7.13 2.46 22.13
CA ASP A 244 -8.55 2.15 22.19
C ASP A 244 -9.41 3.41 22.13
N THR A 245 -10.67 3.22 21.74
CA THR A 245 -11.73 4.22 21.91
C THR A 245 -13.06 3.53 22.20
N LEU A 246 -13.92 4.22 22.94
CA LEU A 246 -15.29 3.79 23.23
C LEU A 246 -16.25 4.64 22.40
N LEU A 247 -16.99 4.01 21.49
CA LEU A 247 -18.04 4.66 20.73
C LEU A 247 -19.35 4.55 21.49
N THR A 248 -20.02 5.68 21.65
CA THR A 248 -21.38 5.75 22.18
C THR A 248 -22.37 5.88 21.04
N ARG A 249 -23.67 5.81 21.34
CA ARG A 249 -24.72 6.07 20.37
C ARG A 249 -24.53 7.43 19.72
N GLY A 250 -24.10 8.43 20.48
CA GLY A 250 -23.85 9.79 20.00
C GLY A 250 -22.64 9.92 19.08
N SER A 251 -21.74 8.95 19.05
CA SER A 251 -20.65 8.89 18.06
C SER A 251 -21.18 8.68 16.63
N PHE A 252 -22.38 8.12 16.47
CA PHE A 252 -23.02 7.91 15.17
C PHE A 252 -23.96 9.07 14.86
N SER A 253 -23.59 9.90 13.87
CA SER A 253 -24.37 11.07 13.42
C SER A 253 -25.76 10.70 12.91
N GLY A 254 -25.95 9.46 12.44
CA GLY A 254 -27.22 8.88 12.02
C GLY A 254 -27.22 7.36 12.14
N LEU A 255 -28.41 6.77 12.01
CA LEU A 255 -28.54 5.32 11.82
C LEU A 255 -28.57 5.01 10.33
N ASN A 256 -28.21 3.78 9.96
CA ASN A 256 -28.22 3.27 8.58
C ASN A 256 -27.30 4.04 7.60
N THR A 257 -26.24 4.67 8.12
CA THR A 257 -25.19 5.31 7.32
C THR A 257 -23.83 4.82 7.80
N PHE A 258 -22.94 4.48 6.87
CA PHE A 258 -21.54 4.21 7.19
C PHE A 258 -20.81 5.50 7.54
N ILE A 259 -20.09 5.44 8.66
CA ILE A 259 -19.31 6.52 9.23
C ILE A 259 -17.91 5.99 9.50
N LYS A 260 -16.91 6.82 9.23
CA LYS A 260 -15.50 6.54 9.44
C LYS A 260 -15.05 7.00 10.81
N PHE A 261 -14.39 6.10 11.54
CA PHE A 261 -13.87 6.34 12.88
C PHE A 261 -12.35 6.15 12.88
N PRO A 262 -11.58 7.23 12.64
CA PRO A 262 -10.12 7.15 12.57
C PRO A 262 -9.52 7.03 13.97
N LEU A 263 -8.72 5.99 14.19
CA LEU A 263 -7.96 5.77 15.40
C LEU A 263 -6.47 5.95 15.12
N GLN A 264 -5.92 7.09 15.55
CA GLN A 264 -4.50 7.40 15.37
C GLN A 264 -3.64 6.76 16.45
N TYR A 265 -2.51 6.15 16.05
CA TYR A 265 -1.59 5.46 16.96
C TYR A 265 -0.14 5.52 16.47
N THR A 266 0.79 5.23 17.38
CA THR A 266 2.21 5.04 17.08
C THR A 266 2.71 3.79 17.81
N LEU A 267 3.80 3.21 17.32
CA LEU A 267 4.41 2.01 17.90
C LEU A 267 5.56 2.31 18.85
N ALA A 268 5.74 3.60 19.22
CA ALA A 268 6.89 4.07 19.98
C ALA A 268 6.96 3.50 21.41
N ASN A 269 5.80 3.30 22.03
CA ASN A 269 5.67 2.87 23.42
C ASN A 269 5.29 1.38 23.54
N VAL A 270 5.38 0.62 22.45
CA VAL A 270 5.11 -0.82 22.49
C VAL A 270 6.26 -1.50 23.24
N PRO A 271 5.96 -2.32 24.27
CA PRO A 271 7.00 -3.03 25.02
C PRO A 271 7.83 -3.97 24.15
N LYS A 272 9.11 -4.16 24.50
CA LYS A 272 10.08 -4.87 23.67
C LYS A 272 9.68 -6.32 23.37
N GLU A 273 8.94 -6.96 24.27
CA GLU A 273 8.44 -8.34 24.12
C GLU A 273 7.42 -8.53 22.99
N PHE A 274 6.85 -7.44 22.45
CA PHE A 274 5.99 -7.43 21.25
C PHE A 274 6.73 -6.96 19.99
N THR A 275 7.98 -6.53 20.14
CA THR A 275 8.78 -5.98 19.03
C THR A 275 9.84 -6.96 18.58
N THR A 276 10.14 -6.94 17.29
CA THR A 276 11.36 -7.54 16.73
C THR A 276 12.26 -6.47 16.16
N THR A 277 13.54 -6.56 16.49
CA THR A 277 14.58 -5.75 15.85
C THR A 277 15.12 -6.56 14.68
N LYS A 278 14.85 -6.12 13.45
CA LYS A 278 15.34 -6.82 12.25
C LYS A 278 16.73 -6.35 11.75
N TYR A 279 17.48 -5.59 12.57
CA TYR A 279 18.86 -5.19 12.23
C TYR A 279 19.88 -5.61 13.31
N ARG A 280 20.98 -6.22 12.84
CA ARG A 280 22.20 -6.47 13.60
C ARG A 280 22.88 -5.13 13.91
N ASN A 281 23.30 -4.96 15.16
CA ASN A 281 24.28 -3.95 15.54
C ASN A 281 25.60 -4.21 14.81
N ASN A 282 25.94 -3.38 13.83
CA ASN A 282 27.31 -3.13 13.44
C ASN A 282 27.61 -1.64 13.70
N THR A 283 28.66 -1.40 14.47
CA THR A 283 29.08 -0.13 15.08
C THR A 283 29.53 0.95 14.08
N GLU A 284 29.29 0.79 12.79
CA GLU A 284 29.82 1.65 11.73
C GLU A 284 28.76 1.86 10.64
N GLY A 285 28.04 2.97 10.71
CA GLY A 285 27.05 3.38 9.71
C GLY A 285 25.68 3.65 10.32
N VAL A 286 25.00 4.67 9.79
CA VAL A 286 23.64 5.17 10.09
C VAL A 286 22.79 4.21 10.94
N MET A 287 22.22 4.66 12.06
CA MET A 287 21.32 3.84 12.89
C MET A 287 20.06 3.41 12.11
N TRP A 288 20.14 2.29 11.39
CA TRP A 288 18.99 1.53 10.87
C TRP A 288 18.35 0.78 12.05
N SER A 289 17.69 1.50 12.97
CA SER A 289 16.94 0.87 14.06
C SER A 289 15.57 0.43 13.54
N GLY A 290 15.53 -0.59 12.67
CA GLY A 290 14.31 -1.20 12.16
C GLY A 290 13.63 -2.07 13.23
N ALA A 291 13.15 -1.44 14.31
CA ALA A 291 12.23 -2.09 15.22
C ALA A 291 10.86 -2.15 14.55
N SER A 292 10.29 -3.34 14.49
CA SER A 292 8.91 -3.56 14.03
C SER A 292 8.12 -4.20 15.17
N THR A 293 6.83 -3.93 15.21
CA THR A 293 5.91 -4.58 16.16
C THR A 293 5.21 -5.71 15.46
N ASN A 294 5.22 -6.91 16.06
CA ASN A 294 4.58 -8.08 15.50
C ASN A 294 3.13 -8.20 15.96
N ASN A 295 2.35 -8.96 15.19
CA ASN A 295 1.00 -9.37 15.55
C ASN A 295 0.06 -8.22 15.90
N ILE A 296 0.10 -7.18 15.08
CA ILE A 296 -0.85 -6.08 15.13
C ILE A 296 -2.25 -6.63 14.79
N GLU A 297 -3.21 -6.32 15.64
CA GLU A 297 -4.60 -6.74 15.58
C GLU A 297 -5.52 -5.51 15.70
N PHE A 298 -6.48 -5.38 14.81
CA PHE A 298 -7.56 -4.41 14.86
C PHE A 298 -8.83 -5.09 15.35
N LYS A 299 -9.42 -4.58 16.43
CA LYS A 299 -10.57 -5.20 17.10
C LYS A 299 -11.78 -4.30 17.08
N VAL A 300 -12.95 -4.91 16.91
CA VAL A 300 -14.24 -4.30 17.25
C VAL A 300 -14.89 -5.15 18.34
N ILE A 301 -15.05 -4.56 19.52
CA ILE A 301 -15.70 -5.17 20.68
C ILE A 301 -17.13 -4.64 20.75
N TRP A 302 -18.10 -5.49 20.45
CA TRP A 302 -19.52 -5.20 20.60
C TRP A 302 -19.93 -5.28 22.07
N LEU A 303 -20.71 -4.32 22.56
CA LEU A 303 -21.12 -4.23 23.98
C LEU A 303 -22.53 -4.76 24.26
N GLY A 304 -23.16 -5.48 23.31
CA GLY A 304 -24.39 -6.21 23.57
C GLY A 304 -25.64 -5.34 23.69
N ARG A 305 -25.85 -4.38 22.78
CA ARG A 305 -27.04 -3.50 22.80
C ARG A 305 -28.19 -4.06 22.00
N GLU A 306 -29.20 -4.58 22.69
CA GLU A 306 -30.37 -5.25 22.10
C GLU A 306 -31.15 -4.39 21.10
N LYS A 307 -31.12 -3.07 21.26
CA LYS A 307 -31.82 -2.09 20.41
C LYS A 307 -31.15 -1.85 19.06
N TYR A 308 -29.89 -2.26 18.91
CA TYR A 308 -29.09 -1.93 17.76
C TYR A 308 -28.40 -3.13 17.16
N ARG A 309 -27.99 -2.95 15.91
CA ARG A 309 -27.09 -3.86 15.21
C ARG A 309 -25.91 -3.03 14.71
N LEU A 310 -24.71 -3.57 14.86
CA LEU A 310 -23.50 -2.92 14.38
C LEU A 310 -23.06 -3.60 13.09
N SER A 311 -22.81 -2.80 12.06
CA SER A 311 -22.23 -3.23 10.81
C SER A 311 -20.82 -2.65 10.65
N LEU A 312 -19.89 -3.45 10.12
CA LEU A 312 -18.53 -3.05 9.74
C LEU A 312 -18.34 -3.39 8.26
N ASN A 313 -17.93 -2.40 7.47
CA ASN A 313 -17.54 -2.60 6.08
C ASN A 313 -16.08 -3.06 6.00
N LYS A 314 -15.18 -2.23 6.51
CA LYS A 314 -13.73 -2.46 6.43
C LYS A 314 -12.95 -1.63 7.43
N ILE A 315 -11.65 -1.94 7.53
CA ILE A 315 -10.66 -1.18 8.28
C ILE A 315 -9.57 -0.76 7.30
N THR A 316 -9.39 0.54 7.10
CA THR A 316 -8.29 1.07 6.27
C THR A 316 -7.16 1.54 7.18
N VAL A 317 -5.95 1.04 6.96
CA VAL A 317 -4.76 1.40 7.75
C VAL A 317 -3.84 2.22 6.87
N TYR A 318 -3.42 3.38 7.35
CA TYR A 318 -2.54 4.25 6.57
C TYR A 318 -1.71 5.19 7.43
N ASP A 319 -0.61 5.68 6.88
CA ASP A 319 0.09 6.86 7.37
C ASP A 319 -0.24 8.09 6.51
N TYR A 320 0.39 9.24 6.79
CA TYR A 320 0.13 10.44 6.01
C TYR A 320 0.62 10.33 4.55
N ARG A 321 1.71 9.58 4.27
CA ARG A 321 2.27 9.39 2.92
C ARG A 321 1.34 8.51 2.07
N GLY A 322 0.79 7.48 2.69
CA GLY A 322 -0.16 6.52 2.14
C GLY A 322 -1.53 7.16 1.91
N LEU A 323 -1.94 8.09 2.78
CA LEU A 323 -3.10 8.93 2.51
C LEU A 323 -2.84 9.87 1.33
N GLU A 324 -1.69 10.55 1.29
CA GLU A 324 -1.31 11.46 0.21
C GLU A 324 -1.31 10.73 -1.14
N ILE A 325 -0.65 9.57 -1.27
CA ILE A 325 -0.61 8.84 -2.55
C ILE A 325 -2.00 8.37 -3.02
N LYS A 326 -2.94 8.14 -2.10
CA LYS A 326 -4.31 7.74 -2.43
C LYS A 326 -5.24 8.91 -2.74
N THR A 327 -4.99 10.08 -2.18
CA THR A 327 -5.89 11.25 -2.29
C THR A 327 -5.37 12.32 -3.25
N ASP A 328 -4.06 12.43 -3.43
CA ASP A 328 -3.38 13.35 -4.34
C ASP A 328 -2.38 12.58 -5.23
N SER A 329 -2.87 11.56 -5.93
CA SER A 329 -2.05 10.73 -6.81
C SER A 329 -1.38 11.55 -7.93
N LEU A 330 -2.03 12.63 -8.39
CA LEU A 330 -1.46 13.55 -9.38
C LEU A 330 -0.30 14.39 -8.80
N GLY A 331 -0.42 14.91 -7.58
CA GLY A 331 0.66 15.61 -6.90
C GLY A 331 1.86 14.71 -6.64
N VAL A 332 1.61 13.47 -6.20
CA VAL A 332 2.67 12.45 -6.04
C VAL A 332 3.35 12.12 -7.36
N ALA A 333 2.58 11.90 -8.43
CA ALA A 333 3.13 11.65 -9.75
C ALA A 333 4.02 12.82 -10.22
N ARG A 334 3.60 14.07 -9.97
CA ARG A 334 4.40 15.25 -10.31
C ARG A 334 5.71 15.34 -9.56
N LYS A 335 5.73 15.01 -8.25
CA LYS A 335 6.98 14.97 -7.46
C LYS A 335 7.97 13.96 -8.06
N ILE A 336 7.49 12.75 -8.35
CA ILE A 336 8.32 11.70 -8.94
C ILE A 336 8.80 12.09 -10.34
N GLU A 337 7.89 12.52 -11.21
CA GLU A 337 8.19 12.80 -12.62
C GLU A 337 9.03 14.07 -12.81
N PHE A 338 8.62 15.19 -12.21
CA PHE A 338 9.23 16.49 -12.49
C PHE A 338 10.36 16.83 -11.54
N GLU A 339 10.23 16.50 -10.25
CA GLU A 339 11.27 16.87 -9.27
C GLU A 339 12.40 15.84 -9.22
N GLU A 340 12.10 14.54 -9.25
CA GLU A 340 13.14 13.51 -9.17
C GLU A 340 13.65 13.09 -10.55
N ILE A 341 12.79 12.52 -11.40
CA ILE A 341 13.18 12.02 -12.73
C ILE A 341 13.60 13.18 -13.64
N GLY A 342 12.83 14.28 -13.64
CA GLY A 342 13.08 15.47 -14.43
C GLY A 342 14.43 16.12 -14.16
N THR A 343 14.97 15.98 -12.94
CA THR A 343 16.28 16.52 -12.56
C THR A 343 17.41 16.00 -13.44
N ILE A 344 17.34 14.74 -13.87
CA ILE A 344 18.35 14.14 -14.74
C ILE A 344 17.92 14.00 -16.20
N ARG A 345 16.62 13.73 -16.44
CA ARG A 345 16.08 13.56 -17.78
C ARG A 345 16.19 14.84 -18.61
N ASN A 346 15.83 15.98 -18.02
CA ASN A 346 15.71 17.22 -18.79
C ASN A 346 17.08 17.84 -19.12
N SER A 347 18.12 17.51 -18.34
CA SER A 347 19.47 18.04 -18.56
C SER A 347 20.24 17.29 -19.63
N ASN A 348 20.07 15.96 -19.73
CA ASN A 348 20.63 15.18 -20.85
C ASN A 348 19.70 14.02 -21.25
N PRO A 349 18.69 14.28 -22.12
CA PRO A 349 17.71 13.27 -22.52
C PRO A 349 18.34 12.03 -23.17
N SER A 350 19.34 12.21 -24.03
CA SER A 350 20.00 11.09 -24.74
C SER A 350 20.78 10.19 -23.79
N ALA A 351 21.52 10.77 -22.84
CA ALA A 351 22.21 9.99 -21.81
C ALA A 351 21.20 9.27 -20.91
N TYR A 352 20.12 9.94 -20.53
CA TYR A 352 19.05 9.36 -19.72
C TYR A 352 18.39 8.15 -20.39
N ASP A 353 17.93 8.30 -21.64
CA ASP A 353 17.19 7.26 -22.36
C ASP A 353 18.01 6.00 -22.62
N SER A 354 19.31 6.17 -22.83
CA SER A 354 20.22 5.06 -23.06
C SER A 354 20.74 4.41 -21.77
N THR A 355 20.78 5.13 -20.65
CA THR A 355 21.47 4.68 -19.42
C THR A 355 20.52 4.19 -18.34
N VAL A 356 19.40 4.90 -18.12
CA VAL A 356 18.47 4.61 -17.01
C VAL A 356 17.51 3.48 -17.40
N LEU A 357 17.41 2.42 -16.60
CA LEU A 357 16.53 1.28 -16.91
C LEU A 357 15.23 1.25 -16.11
N GLY A 358 15.13 2.10 -15.11
CA GLY A 358 14.02 2.18 -14.17
C GLY A 358 14.49 2.86 -12.90
N TRP A 359 13.82 2.58 -11.79
CA TRP A 359 14.09 3.23 -10.52
C TRP A 359 14.08 2.24 -9.36
N HIS A 360 14.92 2.48 -8.37
CA HIS A 360 14.98 1.67 -7.16
C HIS A 360 13.88 2.13 -6.19
N GLY A 361 13.10 1.17 -5.69
CA GLY A 361 12.15 1.39 -4.59
C GLY A 361 12.83 1.27 -3.23
N ILE A 362 12.11 0.84 -2.20
CA ILE A 362 12.72 0.57 -0.89
C ILE A 362 13.63 -0.67 -0.93
N ASP A 363 14.66 -0.69 -0.09
CA ASP A 363 15.70 -1.74 -0.03
C ASP A 363 15.13 -3.14 0.31
N GLU A 364 14.08 -3.21 1.14
CA GLU A 364 13.25 -4.40 1.28
C GLU A 364 11.89 -4.04 1.86
N VAL A 365 10.86 -4.76 1.43
CA VAL A 365 9.51 -4.60 1.99
C VAL A 365 9.43 -5.33 3.33
N VAL A 366 8.85 -4.70 4.36
CA VAL A 366 8.82 -5.27 5.72
C VAL A 366 7.40 -5.41 6.28
N SER A 367 6.44 -4.68 5.71
CA SER A 367 5.02 -4.73 6.05
C SER A 367 4.18 -4.87 4.78
N ILE A 368 3.01 -5.51 4.92
CA ILE A 368 1.99 -5.53 3.86
C ILE A 368 1.46 -4.12 3.55
N ASP A 369 1.62 -3.19 4.48
CA ASP A 369 1.25 -1.78 4.29
C ASP A 369 2.00 -1.11 3.13
N ASN A 370 3.14 -1.65 2.70
CA ASN A 370 3.92 -1.06 1.62
C ASN A 370 3.43 -1.43 0.21
N PHE A 371 2.64 -2.51 0.02
CA PHE A 371 2.36 -3.03 -1.33
C PHE A 371 1.50 -2.13 -2.17
N GLU A 372 0.42 -1.59 -1.59
CA GLU A 372 -0.45 -0.70 -2.34
C GLU A 372 0.29 0.58 -2.76
N PRO A 373 1.08 1.24 -1.87
CA PRO A 373 1.95 2.32 -2.29
C PRO A 373 2.97 1.93 -3.38
N ILE A 374 3.65 0.79 -3.23
CA ILE A 374 4.57 0.25 -4.24
C ILE A 374 3.87 0.05 -5.59
N ARG A 375 2.65 -0.50 -5.60
CA ARG A 375 1.85 -0.72 -6.82
C ARG A 375 1.51 0.60 -7.50
N ILE A 376 1.15 1.63 -6.73
CA ILE A 376 0.86 2.96 -7.28
C ILE A 376 2.13 3.61 -7.85
N VAL A 377 3.25 3.57 -7.12
CA VAL A 377 4.55 4.09 -7.60
C VAL A 377 5.00 3.36 -8.87
N ALA A 378 4.86 2.04 -8.93
CA ALA A 378 5.14 1.26 -10.14
C ALA A 378 4.24 1.69 -11.31
N GLY A 379 2.98 2.01 -11.06
CA GLY A 379 2.06 2.57 -12.05
C GLY A 379 2.51 3.93 -12.58
N ILE A 380 2.97 4.83 -11.70
CA ILE A 380 3.53 6.14 -12.08
C ILE A 380 4.77 5.96 -12.95
N LEU A 381 5.69 5.09 -12.56
CA LEU A 381 6.91 4.80 -13.33
C LEU A 381 6.58 4.17 -14.68
N LYS A 382 5.58 3.28 -14.76
CA LYS A 382 5.14 2.66 -16.02
C LYS A 382 4.64 3.69 -17.03
N GLN A 383 3.97 4.76 -16.58
CA GLN A 383 3.54 5.86 -17.45
C GLN A 383 4.73 6.62 -18.06
N GLN A 384 5.91 6.54 -17.44
CA GLN A 384 7.17 7.13 -17.89
C GLN A 384 8.06 6.14 -18.63
N ASP A 385 7.52 4.98 -19.02
CA ASP A 385 8.27 3.89 -19.65
C ASP A 385 9.38 3.29 -18.74
N LEU A 386 9.20 3.35 -17.41
CA LEU A 386 10.16 2.87 -16.44
C LEU A 386 9.64 1.64 -15.67
N ARG A 387 10.58 0.89 -15.09
CA ARG A 387 10.32 -0.20 -14.14
C ARG A 387 10.64 0.24 -12.72
N LEU A 388 9.88 -0.25 -11.75
CA LEU A 388 10.27 -0.23 -10.35
C LEU A 388 11.10 -1.48 -10.05
N TYR A 389 12.26 -1.32 -9.44
CA TYR A 389 13.12 -2.40 -8.96
C TYR A 389 13.11 -2.41 -7.44
N LEU A 390 12.80 -3.56 -6.85
CA LEU A 390 12.83 -3.80 -5.41
C LEU A 390 13.79 -4.96 -5.13
N PRO A 391 14.85 -4.77 -4.32
CA PRO A 391 15.63 -5.89 -3.84
C PRO A 391 14.78 -6.75 -2.91
N MET A 392 14.96 -8.06 -2.99
CA MET A 392 14.45 -8.99 -1.98
C MET A 392 15.65 -9.72 -1.39
N MET A 393 16.17 -9.23 -0.27
CA MET A 393 17.43 -9.67 0.33
C MET A 393 17.23 -10.61 1.54
N GLY A 394 15.99 -11.00 1.83
CA GLY A 394 15.66 -12.12 2.71
C GLY A 394 15.05 -11.74 4.06
N PHE A 395 14.74 -10.46 4.31
CA PHE A 395 13.91 -10.04 5.46
C PHE A 395 12.43 -10.42 5.31
N TRP A 396 11.98 -10.58 4.07
CA TRP A 396 10.69 -11.16 3.71
C TRP A 396 10.88 -12.42 2.86
N ASN A 397 10.46 -13.55 3.42
CA ASN A 397 10.46 -14.87 2.79
C ASN A 397 9.14 -15.23 2.06
N GLY A 398 8.35 -14.24 1.66
CA GLY A 398 7.01 -14.44 1.10
C GLY A 398 5.92 -14.96 2.06
N THR A 399 6.18 -15.07 3.37
CA THR A 399 5.22 -15.63 4.37
C THR A 399 5.23 -14.85 5.69
N TRP A 400 4.11 -14.84 6.42
CA TRP A 400 4.00 -14.21 7.74
C TRP A 400 4.08 -15.27 8.84
N GLU A 401 4.96 -15.05 9.83
CA GLU A 401 5.10 -15.87 11.06
C GLU A 401 5.10 -17.41 10.90
N ASN A 402 5.50 -17.95 9.75
CA ASN A 402 5.55 -19.40 9.48
C ASN A 402 6.98 -19.93 9.43
N GLY A 403 7.73 -19.71 10.51
CA GLY A 403 9.10 -20.23 10.70
C GLY A 403 9.19 -21.61 11.36
N HIS A 404 8.05 -22.26 11.66
CA HIS A 404 8.00 -23.52 12.41
C HIS A 404 7.33 -24.64 11.62
N PHE A 405 7.69 -25.89 11.92
CA PHE A 405 7.10 -27.10 11.33
C PHE A 405 5.59 -27.25 11.57
N VAL A 406 5.04 -26.50 12.54
CA VAL A 406 3.60 -26.47 12.87
C VAL A 406 3.04 -25.08 12.54
N LYS A 407 1.99 -25.06 11.69
CA LYS A 407 1.32 -23.85 11.19
C LYS A 407 0.92 -22.93 12.34
N ASN A 408 1.31 -21.65 12.28
CA ASN A 408 0.82 -20.63 13.18
C ASN A 408 -0.60 -20.21 12.74
N PRO A 409 -1.66 -20.43 13.55
CA PRO A 409 -3.00 -19.99 13.20
C PRO A 409 -3.18 -18.47 13.33
N TYR A 410 -2.18 -17.76 13.88
CA TYR A 410 -2.21 -16.32 14.13
C TYR A 410 -1.27 -15.52 13.21
N GLY A 411 -1.03 -16.00 11.99
CA GLY A 411 -0.30 -15.29 10.94
C GLY A 411 -0.56 -15.99 9.62
N SER A 412 -0.97 -15.26 8.58
CA SER A 412 -1.34 -15.85 7.30
C SER A 412 -0.10 -16.33 6.52
N ASN A 413 -0.04 -17.64 6.28
CA ASN A 413 0.14 -18.29 4.98
C ASN A 413 0.24 -19.79 5.28
N GLY A 414 -0.86 -20.52 5.01
CA GLY A 414 -0.83 -21.98 4.95
C GLY A 414 0.16 -22.45 3.87
N GLN A 415 0.70 -23.64 4.08
CA GLN A 415 1.58 -24.40 3.18
C GLN A 415 1.90 -23.78 1.81
N THR A 416 3.18 -23.47 1.56
CA THR A 416 3.76 -23.40 0.21
C THR A 416 3.16 -22.39 -0.79
N GLY A 417 2.29 -21.48 -0.36
CA GLY A 417 1.82 -20.36 -1.17
C GLY A 417 2.68 -19.12 -0.96
N ALA A 418 3.43 -18.72 -1.98
CA ALA A 418 3.82 -17.31 -2.09
C ALA A 418 2.56 -16.45 -2.06
N VAL A 419 2.58 -15.29 -1.40
CA VAL A 419 1.51 -14.29 -1.56
C VAL A 419 1.28 -14.09 -3.05
N ARG A 420 0.11 -14.49 -3.54
CA ARG A 420 -0.26 -14.26 -4.93
C ARG A 420 -0.67 -12.80 -5.04
N ILE A 421 0.33 -11.94 -5.17
CA ILE A 421 0.12 -10.55 -5.55
C ILE A 421 -0.28 -10.59 -7.02
N ILE A 422 -1.60 -10.55 -7.27
CA ILE A 422 -2.13 -10.45 -8.62
C ILE A 422 -1.84 -9.01 -9.08
N TYR A 423 -0.92 -8.88 -10.05
CA TYR A 423 -0.58 -7.61 -10.71
C TYR A 423 -1.64 -7.16 -11.70
#